data_AF-A0A968HVM1-F1
#
_entry.id   AF-A0A968HVM1-F1
#
_cell.length_a   1.000
_cell.length_b   1.000
_cell.length_c   1.000
_cell.angle_alpha   90.00
_cell.angle_beta   90.00
_cell.angle_gamma   90.00
#
_symmetry.space_group_name_H-M   'P 1'
#
loop_
_entity.id
_entity.type
_entity.pdbx_description
1 polymer ?
#
loop_
_entity_poly.entity_id
_entity_poly.type
_entity_poly.pdbx_seq_one_letter_code
_entity_poly.pdbx_strand_id
1 'polypeptide(L)'
;MMVSVVESGTGKNARIPGYRLAGKTGTAEQPNLTKVTSFVGIFPARQPRYVTLAVIYEPSGADAFGGTVAAPVVKSVIEELIVMDGISPSHREEVGSSEILAPVEQAPEEQAPETQKPAATDP
;
A
#
# COMPACT_ATOMS: atom_id res chain seq x y z
N MET A 1 -6.90 -17.02 9.24
CA MET A 1 -5.74 -17.93 9.09
C MET A 1 -4.58 -17.31 8.29
N MET A 2 -4.77 -16.77 7.08
CA MET A 2 -3.64 -16.16 6.32
C MET A 2 -3.36 -14.70 6.67
N VAL A 3 -4.37 -13.92 7.07
CA VAL A 3 -4.17 -12.52 7.52
C VAL A 3 -3.25 -12.45 8.74
N SER A 4 -3.38 -13.37 9.71
CA SER A 4 -2.53 -13.41 10.89
C SER A 4 -1.05 -13.70 10.58
N VAL A 5 -0.73 -14.34 9.45
CA VAL A 5 0.66 -14.52 9.00
C VAL A 5 1.31 -13.17 8.73
N VAL A 6 0.53 -12.22 8.22
CA VAL A 6 1.00 -10.86 7.86
C VAL A 6 0.87 -9.89 9.03
N GLU A 7 -0.15 -10.01 9.86
CA GLU A 7 -0.29 -9.10 11.01
C GLU A 7 0.74 -9.36 12.12
N SER A 8 1.02 -10.64 12.40
CA SER A 8 1.86 -11.02 13.56
C SER A 8 2.77 -12.22 13.32
N GLY A 9 2.74 -12.82 12.13
CA GLY A 9 3.48 -14.04 11.81
C GLY A 9 4.75 -13.82 10.98
N THR A 10 5.13 -14.87 10.25
CA THR A 10 6.34 -14.91 9.43
C THR A 10 6.28 -14.02 8.20
N GLY A 11 5.11 -13.47 7.86
CA GLY A 11 4.90 -12.54 6.74
C GLY A 11 4.83 -11.07 7.15
N LYS A 12 5.19 -10.71 8.40
CA LYS A 12 5.01 -9.36 8.93
C LYS A 12 5.60 -8.22 8.11
N ASN A 13 6.64 -8.49 7.32
CA ASN A 13 7.25 -7.49 6.45
C ASN A 13 6.39 -7.15 5.21
N ALA A 14 5.29 -7.89 4.98
CA ALA A 14 4.27 -7.55 4.00
C ALA A 14 3.15 -6.64 4.56
N ARG A 15 3.18 -6.29 5.85
CA ARG A 15 2.12 -5.49 6.49
C ARG A 15 2.11 -4.05 5.97
N ILE A 16 0.92 -3.58 5.62
CA ILE A 16 0.63 -2.19 5.26
C ILE A 16 -0.36 -1.64 6.30
N PRO A 17 0.02 -0.61 7.08
CA PRO A 17 -0.87 -0.01 8.08
C PRO A 17 -2.21 0.41 7.49
N GLY A 18 -3.30 0.10 8.18
CA GLY A 18 -4.67 0.42 7.73
C GLY A 18 -5.24 -0.53 6.67
N TYR A 19 -4.47 -1.47 6.12
CA TYR A 19 -4.91 -2.39 5.07
C TYR A 19 -4.77 -3.86 5.49
N ARG A 20 -5.82 -4.65 5.28
CA ARG A 20 -5.76 -6.09 5.54
C ARG A 20 -5.32 -6.86 4.31
N LEU A 21 -4.23 -7.61 4.47
CA LEU A 21 -3.63 -8.46 3.44
C LEU A 21 -3.51 -9.89 3.98
N ALA A 22 -3.80 -10.86 3.12
CA ALA A 22 -3.55 -12.26 3.42
C ALA A 22 -2.28 -12.68 2.68
N GLY A 23 -1.42 -13.46 3.32
CA GLY A 23 -0.20 -13.89 2.63
C GLY A 23 0.43 -15.13 3.22
N LYS A 24 1.40 -15.68 2.47
CA LYS A 24 2.17 -16.84 2.88
C LYS A 24 3.60 -16.73 2.36
N THR A 25 4.53 -17.10 3.23
CA THR A 25 5.96 -17.23 2.92
C THR A 25 6.26 -18.62 2.37
N GLY A 26 7.15 -18.67 1.38
CA GLY A 26 7.78 -19.88 0.86
C GLY A 26 9.29 -19.75 0.91
N THR A 27 9.98 -20.84 1.23
CA THR A 27 11.42 -20.97 1.08
C THR A 27 11.70 -22.40 0.67
N ALA A 28 12.42 -22.57 -0.43
CA ALA A 28 12.73 -23.86 -1.02
C ALA A 28 14.23 -23.96 -1.28
N GLU A 29 14.75 -25.18 -1.27
CA GLU A 29 16.11 -25.50 -1.67
C GLU A 29 16.06 -26.18 -3.03
N GLN A 30 16.91 -25.74 -3.93
CA GLN A 30 17.12 -26.32 -5.25
C GLN A 30 18.32 -27.28 -5.22
N PRO A 31 18.45 -28.18 -6.22
CA PRO A 31 19.67 -28.94 -6.44
C PRO A 31 20.87 -27.98 -6.49
N ASN A 32 21.98 -28.33 -5.83
CA ASN A 32 23.17 -27.49 -5.60
C ASN A 32 23.11 -26.51 -4.42
N LEU A 33 22.21 -26.72 -3.46
CA LEU A 33 22.10 -25.90 -2.23
C LEU A 33 21.78 -24.43 -2.49
N THR A 34 21.26 -24.11 -3.68
CA THR A 34 20.74 -22.78 -3.99
C THR A 34 19.37 -22.62 -3.35
N LYS A 35 19.09 -21.44 -2.79
CA LYS A 35 17.82 -21.14 -2.13
C LYS A 35 16.90 -20.39 -3.08
N VAL A 36 15.61 -20.64 -2.99
CA VAL A 36 14.56 -19.81 -3.58
C VAL A 36 13.65 -19.32 -2.46
N THR A 37 13.44 -18.02 -2.38
CA THR A 37 12.49 -17.41 -1.43
C THR A 37 11.31 -16.86 -2.18
N SER A 38 10.12 -16.99 -1.60
CA SER A 38 8.90 -16.50 -2.22
C SER A 38 7.91 -15.98 -1.20
N PHE A 39 7.03 -15.09 -1.67
CA PHE A 39 5.89 -14.62 -0.91
C PHE A 39 4.72 -14.42 -1.85
N VAL A 40 3.56 -14.95 -1.46
CA VAL A 40 2.29 -14.69 -2.14
C VAL A 40 1.40 -13.84 -1.24
N GLY A 41 0.87 -12.76 -1.80
CA GLY A 41 -0.08 -11.86 -1.16
C GLY A 41 -1.41 -11.84 -1.91
N ILE A 42 -2.51 -11.78 -1.16
CA ILE A 42 -3.87 -11.61 -1.65
C ILE A 42 -4.43 -10.34 -1.02
N PHE A 43 -4.91 -9.44 -1.87
CA PHE A 43 -5.34 -8.10 -1.46
C PHE A 43 -6.56 -7.60 -2.26
N PRO A 44 -7.52 -6.90 -1.63
CA PRO A 44 -7.79 -6.84 -0.18
C PRO A 44 -8.17 -8.21 0.41
N ALA A 45 -7.88 -8.45 1.69
CA ALA A 45 -8.10 -9.78 2.29
C ALA A 45 -9.58 -10.21 2.41
N ARG A 46 -10.53 -9.26 2.53
CA ARG A 46 -11.97 -9.55 2.65
C ARG A 46 -12.68 -9.69 1.31
N GLN A 47 -12.28 -8.89 0.33
CA GLN A 47 -12.82 -8.89 -1.03
C GLN A 47 -11.64 -8.90 -2.00
N PRO A 48 -11.02 -10.08 -2.23
CA PRO A 48 -9.81 -10.19 -3.06
C PRO A 48 -10.01 -9.66 -4.47
N ARG A 49 -9.08 -8.81 -4.92
CA ARG A 49 -9.00 -8.30 -6.30
C ARG A 49 -7.66 -8.64 -6.94
N TYR A 50 -6.61 -8.75 -6.14
CA TYR A 50 -5.23 -8.91 -6.54
C TYR A 50 -4.59 -10.13 -5.89
N VAL A 51 -3.77 -10.84 -6.68
CA VAL A 51 -2.82 -11.83 -6.21
C VAL A 51 -1.44 -11.42 -6.71
N THR A 52 -0.50 -11.23 -5.78
CA THR A 52 0.87 -10.83 -6.09
C THR A 52 1.81 -11.93 -5.61
N LEU A 53 2.69 -12.42 -6.49
CA LEU A 53 3.71 -13.42 -6.17
C LEU A 53 5.09 -12.85 -6.47
N ALA A 54 5.96 -12.81 -5.47
CA ALA A 54 7.38 -12.56 -5.66
C ALA A 54 8.16 -13.86 -5.46
N VAL A 55 9.10 -14.14 -6.36
CA VAL A 55 10.03 -15.27 -6.29
C VAL A 55 11.44 -14.74 -6.54
N ILE A 56 12.35 -15.01 -5.60
CA ILE A 56 13.73 -14.56 -5.65
C ILE A 56 14.64 -15.78 -5.62
N TYR A 57 15.46 -15.90 -6.65
CA TYR A 57 16.46 -16.95 -6.79
C TYR A 57 17.77 -16.49 -6.15
N GLU A 58 18.46 -17.43 -5.52
CA GLU A 58 19.79 -17.25 -4.94
C GLU A 58 19.89 -16.01 -4.02
N PRO A 59 18.94 -15.81 -3.08
CA PRO A 59 19.03 -14.68 -2.17
C PRO A 59 20.21 -14.85 -1.21
N SER A 60 21.00 -13.80 -1.08
CA SER A 60 22.19 -13.77 -0.21
C SER A 60 21.87 -13.35 1.21
N GLY A 61 22.63 -13.88 2.19
CA GLY A 61 22.55 -13.50 3.60
C GLY A 61 21.93 -14.57 4.51
N ALA A 62 22.31 -14.56 5.78
CA ALA A 62 21.87 -15.56 6.76
C ALA A 62 20.35 -15.56 6.97
N ASP A 63 19.73 -14.38 6.90
CA ASP A 63 18.29 -14.18 7.09
C ASP A 63 17.50 -14.20 5.78
N ALA A 64 18.03 -14.80 4.71
CA ALA A 64 17.34 -14.88 3.42
C ALA A 64 16.19 -15.90 3.47
N PHE A 65 14.98 -15.41 3.78
CA PHE A 65 13.72 -16.17 3.82
C PHE A 65 12.63 -15.46 3.01
N GLY A 66 11.55 -16.16 2.67
CA GLY A 66 10.41 -15.57 1.96
C GLY A 66 9.83 -14.35 2.69
N GLY A 67 9.74 -14.42 4.02
CA GLY A 67 9.24 -13.33 4.86
C GLY A 67 10.15 -12.10 4.94
N THR A 68 11.44 -12.23 4.68
CA THR A 68 12.42 -11.12 4.80
C THR A 68 12.81 -10.55 3.44
N VAL A 69 12.86 -11.39 2.41
CA VAL A 69 13.30 -10.99 1.06
C VAL A 69 12.09 -10.73 0.15
N ALA A 70 11.16 -11.69 0.06
CA ALA A 70 10.06 -11.62 -0.90
C ALA A 70 8.86 -10.80 -0.40
N ALA A 71 8.59 -10.83 0.91
CA ALA A 71 7.44 -10.12 1.50
C ALA A 71 7.49 -8.59 1.30
N PRO A 72 8.64 -7.89 1.46
CA PRO A 72 8.73 -6.45 1.17
C PRO A 72 8.46 -6.12 -0.30
N VAL A 73 8.85 -6.99 -1.24
CA VAL A 73 8.57 -6.78 -2.67
C VAL A 73 7.06 -6.81 -2.92
N VAL A 74 6.35 -7.79 -2.34
CA VAL A 74 4.90 -7.88 -2.44
C VAL A 74 4.21 -6.69 -1.77
N LYS A 75 4.75 -6.20 -0.64
CA LYS A 75 4.27 -4.99 0.02
C LYS A 75 4.28 -3.79 -0.92
N SER A 76 5.43 -3.48 -1.52
CA SER A 76 5.58 -2.31 -2.40
C SER A 76 4.65 -2.36 -3.61
N VAL A 77 4.46 -3.54 -4.20
CA VAL A 77 3.49 -3.69 -5.30
C VAL A 77 2.06 -3.41 -4.83
N ILE A 78 1.68 -3.89 -3.65
CA ILE A 78 0.33 -3.65 -3.12
C ILE A 78 0.14 -2.18 -2.71
N GLU A 79 1.15 -1.51 -2.16
CA GLU A 79 1.12 -0.07 -1.86
C GLU A 79 0.85 0.75 -3.13
N GLU A 80 1.49 0.40 -4.24
CA GLU A 80 1.24 1.05 -5.53
C GLU A 80 -0.19 0.79 -6.03
N LEU A 81 -0.67 -0.46 -5.95
CA LEU A 81 -2.05 -0.82 -6.32
C LEU A 81 -3.09 -0.06 -5.48
N ILE A 82 -2.82 0.20 -4.20
CA ILE A 82 -3.68 0.99 -3.33
C ILE A 82 -3.84 2.41 -3.88
N VAL A 83 -2.73 3.05 -4.26
CA VAL A 83 -2.71 4.42 -4.79
C VAL A 83 -3.39 4.47 -6.15
N MET A 84 -3.02 3.58 -7.06
CA MET A 84 -3.54 3.55 -8.44
C MET A 84 -5.07 3.38 -8.49
N ASP A 85 -5.62 2.55 -7.61
CA ASP A 85 -7.05 2.21 -7.60
C ASP A 85 -7.87 3.00 -6.58
N GLY A 86 -7.25 3.89 -5.80
CA GLY A 86 -7.93 4.64 -4.74
C GLY A 86 -8.58 3.74 -3.69
N ILE A 87 -7.93 2.62 -3.32
CA ILE A 87 -8.50 1.65 -2.38
C ILE A 87 -8.48 2.26 -0.98
N SER A 88 -9.64 2.40 -0.35
CA SER A 88 -9.72 2.95 1.00
C SER A 88 -9.16 2.01 2.07
N PRO A 89 -8.59 2.54 3.17
CA PRO A 89 -8.15 1.73 4.29
C PRO A 89 -9.25 0.82 4.81
N SER A 90 -8.87 -0.43 5.12
CA SER A 90 -9.78 -1.39 5.73
C SER A 90 -10.25 -0.89 7.09
N HIS A 91 -9.35 -0.33 7.92
CA HIS A 91 -9.62 0.20 9.27
C HIS A 91 -8.86 1.50 9.55
N ARG A 92 -9.45 2.37 10.38
CA ARG A 92 -8.99 3.75 10.60
C ARG A 92 -7.85 3.90 11.62
N GLU A 93 -7.60 2.88 12.45
CA GLU A 93 -6.84 3.05 13.71
C GLU A 93 -5.30 3.04 13.58
N GLU A 94 -4.73 2.74 12.40
CA GLU A 94 -3.26 2.62 12.24
C GLU A 94 -2.61 3.57 11.24
N VAL A 95 -3.41 4.39 10.54
CA VAL A 95 -2.86 5.45 9.69
C VAL A 95 -2.55 6.61 10.63
N GLY A 96 -1.28 6.76 11.01
CA GLY A 96 -0.83 7.85 11.86
C GLY A 96 -1.34 9.19 11.32
N SER A 97 -1.88 10.03 12.19
CA SER A 97 -2.53 11.30 11.89
C SER A 97 -1.68 12.32 11.09
N SER A 98 -0.44 11.98 10.74
CA SER A 98 0.50 12.81 9.98
C SER A 98 0.36 12.70 8.46
N GLU A 99 -0.20 11.61 7.91
CA GLU A 99 -0.24 11.40 6.45
C GLU A 99 -1.58 11.76 5.80
N ILE A 100 -2.64 12.00 6.59
CA ILE A 100 -4.00 12.23 6.06
C ILE A 100 -4.26 13.70 5.66
N LEU A 101 -3.36 14.65 5.94
CA LEU A 101 -3.61 16.07 5.70
C LEU A 101 -2.49 16.76 4.91
N ALA A 102 -2.32 16.39 3.65
CA ALA A 102 -1.96 17.38 2.64
C ALA A 102 -3.23 17.66 1.83
N PRO A 103 -3.96 18.76 2.11
CA PRO A 103 -5.04 19.18 1.23
C PRO A 103 -4.45 19.42 -0.16
N VAL A 104 -5.07 18.82 -1.18
CA VAL A 104 -4.87 19.23 -2.56
C VAL A 104 -5.20 20.72 -2.62
N GLU A 105 -4.16 21.54 -2.79
CA GLU A 105 -4.27 22.99 -2.86
C GLU A 105 -5.23 23.33 -4.01
N GLN A 106 -6.37 23.93 -3.65
CA GLN A 106 -7.39 24.34 -4.61
C GLN A 106 -6.78 25.38 -5.55
N ALA A 107 -6.85 25.12 -6.87
CA ALA A 107 -6.46 26.09 -7.88
C ALA A 107 -7.15 27.44 -7.64
N PRO A 108 -6.48 28.59 -7.82
CA PRO A 108 -7.10 29.88 -7.55
C PRO A 108 -8.28 30.12 -8.50
N GLU A 109 -9.46 30.40 -7.97
CA GLU A 109 -10.60 30.90 -8.74
C GLU A 109 -10.25 32.28 -9.34
N GLU A 110 -10.29 32.36 -10.66
CA GLU A 110 -10.11 33.60 -11.42
C GLU A 110 -11.32 34.51 -11.21
N GLN A 111 -11.14 35.58 -10.42
CA GLN A 111 -12.17 36.60 -10.18
C GLN A 111 -12.36 37.47 -11.43
N ALA A 112 -13.53 37.35 -12.08
CA ALA A 112 -13.97 38.28 -13.11
C ALA A 112 -14.29 39.67 -12.52
N PRO A 113 -14.04 40.78 -13.23
CA PRO A 113 -14.21 42.12 -12.65
C PRO A 113 -15.69 42.54 -12.58
N GLU A 114 -16.11 43.01 -11.41
CA GLU A 114 -17.42 43.61 -11.18
C GLU A 114 -17.48 45.02 -11.79
N THR A 115 -18.37 45.22 -12.76
CA THR A 115 -18.73 46.55 -13.29
C THR A 115 -19.52 47.35 -12.25
N GLN A 116 -18.93 48.42 -11.72
CA GLN A 116 -19.64 49.42 -10.91
C GLN A 116 -20.60 50.25 -11.76
N LYS A 117 -21.88 50.24 -11.40
CA LYS A 117 -22.92 51.16 -11.88
C LYS A 117 -22.93 52.39 -10.97
N PRO A 118 -22.80 53.63 -11.46
CA PRO A 118 -22.86 54.80 -10.59
C PRO A 118 -24.29 55.04 -10.09
N ALA A 119 -24.40 55.24 -8.78
CA ALA A 119 -25.61 55.58 -8.06
C ALA A 119 -26.01 57.04 -8.31
N ALA A 120 -27.30 57.24 -8.52
CA ALA A 120 -27.94 58.55 -8.52
C ALA A 120 -27.98 59.11 -7.10
N THR A 121 -27.77 60.41 -6.97
CA THR A 121 -28.18 61.21 -5.82
C THR A 121 -28.79 62.50 -6.32
N ASP A 122 -30.10 62.62 -6.10
CA ASP A 122 -30.92 63.84 -6.05
C ASP A 122 -30.44 64.80 -4.94
N PRO A 123 -30.88 66.07 -4.87
CA PRO A 123 -32.02 66.71 -5.55
C PRO A 123 -31.69 67.86 -6.54
#